data_AF-A0A1I8H993-F1
#
_entry.id   AF-A0A1I8H993-F1
#
_cell.length_a   1.000
_cell.length_b   1.000
_cell.length_c   1.000
_cell.angle_alpha   90.00
_cell.angle_beta   90.00
_cell.angle_gamma   90.00
#
_symmetry.space_group_name_H-M   'P 1'
#
loop_
_entity.id
_entity.type
_entity.pdbx_description
1 polymer ?
#
loop_
_entity_poly.entity_id
_entity_poly.type
_entity_poly.pdbx_seq_one_letter_code
_entity_poly.pdbx_strand_id
1 'polypeptide(L)'
;MFVSPSAEFRYFRLHPALAACFDALIESVSNKVRQSAAPVLVQRAYLTEFEERAMLEPASDARVGGHPEGVAMQVAFDSASPLYRADRHSVWRLAEAAATICAPRFHEHRSLFGVGVYNDSVYIDMRPVAKVWLQCSPETSHFTVCPLKPPPSAVTVGASRSSGSASEDFKTYLLEKALQAIHGRVVEPLAGDENCEFDQPPQGQSPDFLYRSPPPRPQPEGDEAFATPSATECHWGSSSEFCSKSHSTRAAQLAHLWSDISAKHLLAGSDRVRQAMEDCLLTCASAGCIDKADGPWSSKLAACENLAHWLPFQLENNLPGRLSNLYTPGDRELRQLACYSGEHCVDWSPLHSLLGPVLAGWFRPKPDGVAKELLFDAEGNPSPLPGIVRRLYAHYARGDVKVWLRDEADVKSMLAELKVLFLYNRRVTPVTIFVLDGRSVSQVASQLDTEFGDWLQLACPANSRSYLTIHRVLPVDQRAAVVSAALRASEDAEVELAMHPSLDGFDLNHL
;
A
#
# COMPACT_ATOMS: atom_id res chain seq x y z
N MET A 1 1.59 22.99 -31.03
CA MET A 1 1.41 24.38 -31.52
C MET A 1 -0.09 24.64 -31.55
N PHE A 2 -0.61 25.42 -30.59
CA PHE A 2 -2.06 25.63 -30.45
C PHE A 2 -2.47 26.86 -31.25
N VAL A 3 -3.39 26.65 -32.17
CA VAL A 3 -3.80 27.63 -33.18
C VAL A 3 -5.07 28.30 -32.68
N SER A 4 -5.13 29.63 -32.71
CA SER A 4 -6.38 30.36 -32.54
C SER A 4 -7.37 29.97 -33.65
N PRO A 5 -8.67 29.81 -33.38
CA PRO A 5 -9.68 29.63 -34.43
C PRO A 5 -9.74 30.79 -35.43
N SER A 6 -9.21 31.96 -35.05
CA SER A 6 -9.15 33.16 -35.90
C SER A 6 -7.93 33.12 -36.83
N ALA A 7 -8.18 33.33 -38.13
CA ALA A 7 -7.14 33.37 -39.17
C ALA A 7 -6.17 34.56 -39.04
N GLU A 8 -6.51 35.56 -38.22
CA GLU A 8 -5.76 36.81 -38.04
C GLU A 8 -4.66 36.71 -36.99
N PHE A 9 -4.72 35.76 -36.06
CA PHE A 9 -3.79 35.70 -34.93
C PHE A 9 -3.08 34.34 -34.85
N ARG A 10 -2.00 34.19 -35.63
CA ARG A 10 -1.44 32.86 -35.93
C ARG A 10 -0.49 32.26 -34.89
N TYR A 11 0.01 33.01 -33.91
CA TYR A 11 0.94 32.45 -32.91
C TYR A 11 0.83 33.16 -31.57
N PHE A 12 0.36 32.46 -30.54
CA PHE A 12 0.51 32.89 -29.16
C PHE A 12 1.13 31.79 -28.33
N ARG A 13 2.06 32.19 -27.45
CA ARG A 13 2.79 31.26 -26.59
C ARG A 13 1.90 30.90 -25.42
N LEU A 14 1.42 29.66 -25.39
CA LEU A 14 0.95 29.08 -24.14
C LEU A 14 2.11 29.01 -23.16
N HIS A 15 1.79 29.16 -21.89
CA HIS A 15 2.76 28.92 -20.83
C HIS A 15 3.32 27.49 -20.95
N PRO A 16 4.64 27.27 -20.84
CA PRO A 16 5.25 25.95 -21.03
C PRO A 16 4.64 24.85 -20.16
N ALA A 17 4.27 25.18 -18.91
CA ALA A 17 3.61 24.25 -18.00
C ALA A 17 2.24 23.79 -18.51
N LEU A 18 1.48 24.67 -19.18
CA LEU A 18 0.18 24.34 -19.76
C LEU A 18 0.34 23.41 -20.97
N ALA A 19 1.34 23.67 -21.82
CA ALA A 19 1.68 22.79 -22.93
C ALA A 19 2.13 21.40 -22.43
N ALA A 20 3.04 21.35 -21.46
CA ALA A 20 3.50 20.10 -20.85
C ALA A 20 2.37 19.32 -20.13
N CYS A 21 1.41 20.03 -19.54
CA CYS A 21 0.19 19.44 -19.00
C CYS A 21 -0.65 18.78 -20.10
N PHE A 22 -0.86 19.46 -21.23
CA PHE A 22 -1.62 18.89 -22.34
C PHE A 22 -0.94 17.67 -22.99
N ASP A 23 0.38 17.76 -23.24
CA ASP A 23 1.13 16.66 -23.83
C ASP A 23 1.04 15.40 -22.96
N ALA A 24 1.21 15.55 -21.65
CA ALA A 24 1.08 14.46 -20.69
C ALA A 24 -0.38 13.96 -20.53
N LEU A 25 -1.37 14.85 -20.67
CA LEU A 25 -2.77 14.48 -20.65
C LEU A 25 -3.11 13.59 -21.84
N ILE A 26 -2.65 13.92 -23.05
CA ILE A 26 -2.81 13.06 -24.22
C ILE A 26 -2.10 11.74 -24.00
N GLU A 27 -0.84 11.75 -23.55
CA GLU A 27 -0.06 10.54 -23.36
C GLU A 27 -0.74 9.59 -22.38
N SER A 28 -1.14 10.08 -21.20
CA SER A 28 -1.83 9.28 -20.18
C SER A 28 -3.16 8.72 -20.67
N VAL A 29 -3.99 9.55 -21.30
CA VAL A 29 -5.29 9.14 -21.82
C VAL A 29 -5.15 8.15 -22.99
N SER A 30 -4.12 8.31 -23.83
CA SER A 30 -3.84 7.42 -24.95
C SER A 30 -3.26 6.07 -24.52
N ASN A 31 -2.35 6.09 -23.54
CA ASN A 31 -1.69 4.89 -23.00
C ASN A 31 -2.67 4.01 -22.22
N LYS A 32 -3.58 4.61 -21.43
CA LYS A 32 -4.56 3.87 -20.62
C LYS A 32 -5.64 3.12 -21.39
N VAL A 33 -5.81 3.40 -22.69
CA VAL A 33 -6.91 2.85 -23.50
C VAL A 33 -6.40 1.87 -24.58
N ARG A 34 -5.13 1.42 -24.52
CA ARG A 34 -4.48 0.54 -25.52
C ARG A 34 -4.64 1.06 -26.96
N GLN A 35 -3.74 1.91 -27.47
CA GLN A 35 -3.64 2.31 -28.90
C GLN A 35 -4.94 2.74 -29.61
N SER A 36 -6.05 2.96 -28.90
CA SER A 36 -7.39 3.12 -29.47
C SER A 36 -8.28 4.03 -28.61
N ALA A 37 -7.69 5.08 -28.03
CA ALA A 37 -8.41 6.16 -27.34
C ALA A 37 -8.94 7.19 -28.35
N ALA A 38 -10.10 7.79 -28.09
CA ALA A 38 -10.46 9.01 -28.79
C ALA A 38 -9.46 10.12 -28.43
N PRO A 39 -8.93 10.88 -29.42
CA PRO A 39 -7.96 11.93 -29.14
C PRO A 39 -8.58 13.03 -28.26
N VAL A 40 -7.76 13.60 -27.39
CA VAL A 40 -8.12 14.80 -26.63
C VAL A 40 -7.76 16.01 -27.48
N LEU A 41 -8.75 16.85 -27.79
CA LEU A 41 -8.59 18.05 -28.59
C LEU A 41 -8.61 19.27 -27.69
N VAL A 42 -7.78 20.25 -28.03
CA VAL A 42 -7.94 21.61 -27.52
C VAL A 42 -9.05 22.28 -28.33
N GLN A 43 -10.18 22.53 -27.65
CA GLN A 43 -11.23 23.35 -28.22
C GLN A 43 -10.79 24.82 -28.25
N ARG A 44 -10.11 25.28 -27.18
CA ARG A 44 -9.70 26.68 -26.99
C ARG A 44 -8.44 26.76 -26.14
N ALA A 45 -7.55 27.71 -26.41
CA ALA A 45 -6.39 27.95 -25.57
C ALA A 45 -6.04 29.43 -25.47
N TYR A 46 -5.37 30.03 -26.44
CA TYR A 46 -5.24 31.48 -26.44
C TYR A 46 -6.48 32.13 -27.06
N LEU A 47 -6.97 33.19 -26.42
CA LEU A 47 -8.00 34.10 -26.95
C LEU A 47 -7.56 35.53 -26.69
N THR A 48 -7.84 36.46 -27.60
CA THR A 48 -7.71 37.90 -27.30
C THR A 48 -8.69 38.30 -26.20
N GLU A 49 -8.44 39.39 -25.47
CA GLU A 49 -9.39 39.90 -24.46
C GLU A 49 -10.79 40.16 -25.04
N PHE A 50 -10.85 40.56 -26.31
CA PHE A 50 -12.11 40.77 -27.02
C PHE A 50 -12.84 39.45 -27.27
N GLU A 51 -12.13 38.43 -27.75
CA GLU A 51 -12.70 37.09 -27.96
C GLU A 51 -13.15 36.47 -26.64
N GLU A 52 -12.32 36.52 -25.59
CA GLU A 52 -12.68 36.02 -24.27
C GLU A 52 -13.95 36.71 -23.74
N ARG A 53 -14.02 38.04 -23.82
CA ARG A 53 -15.20 38.82 -23.38
C ARG A 53 -16.44 38.52 -24.21
N ALA A 54 -16.31 38.41 -25.53
CA ALA A 54 -17.42 38.07 -26.43
C ALA A 54 -17.95 36.66 -26.17
N MET A 55 -17.13 35.76 -25.63
CA MET A 55 -17.52 34.39 -25.29
C MET A 55 -18.18 34.25 -23.91
N LEU A 56 -17.92 35.20 -23.00
CA LEU A 56 -18.49 35.22 -21.65
C LEU A 56 -19.89 35.86 -21.58
N GLU A 57 -20.41 36.41 -22.69
CA GLU A 57 -21.77 36.94 -22.77
C GLU A 57 -22.66 35.98 -23.60
N PRO A 58 -23.74 35.39 -23.05
CA PRO A 58 -24.55 35.84 -21.91
C PRO A 58 -24.38 35.00 -20.62
N ALA A 59 -23.41 34.09 -20.56
CA ALA A 59 -23.15 33.27 -19.37
C ALA A 59 -21.85 33.71 -18.71
N SER A 60 -21.93 34.79 -17.92
CA SER A 60 -20.81 35.39 -17.19
C SER A 60 -20.24 34.43 -16.14
N ASP A 61 -19.50 33.41 -16.55
CA ASP A 61 -18.70 32.64 -15.60
C ASP A 61 -17.43 33.42 -15.29
N ALA A 62 -17.51 34.31 -14.29
CA ALA A 62 -16.38 35.07 -13.75
C ALA A 62 -15.23 34.19 -13.20
N ARG A 63 -15.35 32.86 -13.26
CA ARG A 63 -14.31 31.89 -12.90
C ARG A 63 -13.42 31.51 -14.10
N VAL A 64 -13.84 31.84 -15.31
CA VAL A 64 -13.10 31.66 -16.57
C VAL A 64 -12.30 32.93 -16.86
N GLY A 65 -11.02 32.76 -17.18
CA GLY A 65 -10.05 33.84 -17.35
C GLY A 65 -8.64 33.26 -17.42
N GLY A 66 -7.73 33.87 -18.17
CA GLY A 66 -6.38 33.35 -18.38
C GLY A 66 -6.07 32.97 -19.83
N HIS A 67 -7.07 33.04 -20.73
CA HIS A 67 -6.84 32.80 -22.16
C HIS A 67 -5.97 33.90 -22.81
N PRO A 68 -6.16 35.20 -22.53
CA PRO A 68 -5.30 36.27 -23.02
C PRO A 68 -3.86 36.19 -22.54
N GLU A 69 -3.63 35.63 -21.36
CA GLU A 69 -2.30 35.42 -20.78
C GLU A 69 -1.66 34.09 -21.24
N GLY A 70 -2.38 33.26 -22.01
CA GLY A 70 -1.90 31.96 -22.47
C GLY A 70 -1.71 30.93 -21.36
N VAL A 71 -2.42 31.10 -20.23
CA VAL A 71 -2.34 30.21 -19.04
C VAL A 71 -3.61 29.36 -18.86
N ALA A 72 -4.52 29.37 -19.83
CA ALA A 72 -5.75 28.59 -19.82
C ALA A 72 -5.97 27.81 -21.13
N MET A 73 -6.63 26.66 -21.02
CA MET A 73 -7.13 25.88 -22.15
C MET A 73 -8.44 25.17 -21.82
N GLN A 74 -9.23 24.90 -22.85
CA GLN A 74 -10.43 24.08 -22.80
C GLN A 74 -10.22 22.87 -23.71
N VAL A 75 -10.37 21.68 -23.13
CA VAL A 75 -10.13 20.40 -23.78
C VAL A 75 -11.37 19.52 -23.78
N ALA A 76 -11.50 18.68 -24.80
CA ALA A 76 -12.59 17.71 -24.91
C ALA A 76 -12.10 16.43 -25.61
N PHE A 77 -12.79 15.32 -25.37
CA PHE A 77 -12.62 14.15 -26.23
C PHE A 77 -13.19 14.44 -27.62
N ASP A 78 -12.51 13.98 -28.66
CA ASP A 78 -13.03 14.00 -30.02
C ASP A 78 -14.20 13.03 -30.17
N SER A 79 -15.42 13.56 -30.07
CA SER A 79 -16.65 12.79 -30.23
C SER A 79 -16.88 12.31 -31.67
N ALA A 80 -16.18 12.86 -32.66
CA ALA A 80 -16.24 12.42 -34.05
C ALA A 80 -15.31 11.23 -34.33
N SER A 81 -14.40 10.91 -33.41
CA SER A 81 -13.49 9.78 -33.56
C SER A 81 -14.23 8.45 -33.53
N PRO A 82 -13.92 7.49 -34.42
CA PRO A 82 -14.50 6.14 -34.37
C PRO A 82 -14.12 5.37 -33.09
N LEU A 83 -13.12 5.86 -32.37
CA LEU A 83 -12.63 5.32 -31.10
C LEU A 83 -13.42 5.86 -29.90
N TYR A 84 -14.26 6.88 -30.10
CA TYR A 84 -15.06 7.46 -29.04
C TYR A 84 -16.11 6.48 -28.52
N ARG A 85 -16.14 6.39 -27.19
CA ARG A 85 -17.00 5.52 -26.41
C ARG A 85 -17.47 6.32 -25.20
N ALA A 86 -18.75 6.71 -25.17
CA ALA A 86 -19.28 7.62 -24.15
C ALA A 86 -19.16 7.08 -22.71
N ASP A 87 -19.17 5.76 -22.54
CA ASP A 87 -18.94 5.08 -21.26
C ASP A 87 -17.48 5.16 -20.78
N ARG A 88 -16.53 5.30 -21.71
CA ARG A 88 -15.09 5.35 -21.40
C ARG A 88 -14.51 6.77 -21.40
N HIS A 89 -15.04 7.64 -22.26
CA HIS A 89 -14.54 8.98 -22.57
C HIS A 89 -15.50 10.05 -22.04
N SER A 90 -15.65 10.10 -20.71
CA SER A 90 -16.50 11.08 -20.04
C SER A 90 -15.71 12.32 -19.60
N VAL A 91 -16.36 13.47 -19.60
CA VAL A 91 -15.78 14.74 -19.11
C VAL A 91 -15.27 14.64 -17.66
N TRP A 92 -15.87 13.78 -16.84
CA TRP A 92 -15.44 13.52 -15.47
C TRP A 92 -14.07 12.88 -15.39
N ARG A 93 -13.82 11.86 -16.23
CA ARG A 93 -12.51 11.20 -16.31
C ARG A 93 -11.45 12.14 -16.87
N LEU A 94 -11.83 13.00 -17.82
CA LEU A 94 -10.93 14.02 -18.35
C LEU A 94 -10.56 15.06 -17.28
N ALA A 95 -11.53 15.48 -16.46
CA ALA A 95 -11.31 16.42 -15.37
C ALA A 95 -10.44 15.81 -14.25
N GLU A 96 -10.66 14.54 -13.93
CA GLU A 96 -9.82 13.79 -12.99
C GLU A 96 -8.38 13.66 -13.51
N ALA A 97 -8.20 13.25 -14.77
CA ALA A 97 -6.89 13.18 -15.40
C ALA A 97 -6.21 14.55 -15.43
N ALA A 98 -6.93 15.63 -15.75
CA ALA A 98 -6.41 16.99 -15.72
C ALA A 98 -5.95 17.40 -14.31
N ALA A 99 -6.76 17.14 -13.28
CA ALA A 99 -6.39 17.44 -11.90
C ALA A 99 -5.14 16.68 -11.45
N THR A 100 -5.00 15.41 -11.83
CA THR A 100 -3.84 14.59 -11.47
C THR A 100 -2.58 14.94 -12.25
N ILE A 101 -2.70 15.20 -13.55
CA ILE A 101 -1.53 15.40 -14.44
C ILE A 101 -1.03 16.84 -14.42
N CYS A 102 -1.94 17.81 -14.37
CA CYS A 102 -1.60 19.22 -14.54
C CYS A 102 -1.23 19.91 -13.23
N ALA A 103 -1.84 19.50 -12.10
CA ALA A 103 -1.55 20.13 -10.82
C ALA A 103 -0.06 20.06 -10.39
N PRO A 104 0.65 18.92 -10.51
CA PRO A 104 2.08 18.85 -10.20
C PRO A 104 2.92 19.81 -11.06
N ARG A 105 2.65 19.83 -12.38
CA ARG A 105 3.34 20.69 -13.35
C ARG A 105 3.11 22.17 -13.05
N PHE A 106 1.91 22.56 -12.65
CA PHE A 106 1.64 23.96 -12.29
C PHE A 106 2.32 24.33 -10.97
N HIS A 107 2.39 23.39 -10.03
CA HIS A 107 3.05 23.59 -8.74
C HIS A 107 4.56 23.85 -8.89
N GLU A 108 5.24 23.15 -9.80
CA GLU A 108 6.65 23.42 -10.17
C GLU A 108 6.87 24.86 -10.62
N HIS A 109 5.86 25.47 -11.24
CA HIS A 109 5.84 26.87 -11.67
C HIS A 109 5.18 27.82 -10.65
N ARG A 110 5.11 27.43 -9.37
CA ARG A 110 4.53 28.22 -8.26
C ARG A 110 3.09 28.68 -8.51
N SER A 111 2.36 27.94 -9.32
CA SER A 111 0.95 28.17 -9.61
C SER A 111 0.12 27.02 -9.06
N LEU A 112 -1.14 27.28 -8.78
CA LEU A 112 -2.13 26.27 -8.46
C LEU A 112 -3.02 26.02 -9.68
N PHE A 113 -3.78 24.95 -9.62
CA PHE A 113 -4.61 24.51 -10.73
C PHE A 113 -6.04 25.01 -10.60
N GLY A 114 -6.65 25.42 -11.73
CA GLY A 114 -8.09 25.56 -11.85
C GLY A 114 -8.64 24.52 -12.81
N VAL A 115 -9.74 23.87 -12.42
CA VAL A 115 -10.46 22.91 -13.26
C VAL A 115 -11.95 23.24 -13.28
N GLY A 116 -12.47 23.58 -14.45
CA GLY A 116 -13.89 23.78 -14.71
C GLY A 116 -14.47 22.62 -15.51
N VAL A 117 -15.52 21.98 -15.02
CA VAL A 117 -16.18 20.88 -15.76
C VAL A 117 -17.48 21.38 -16.39
N TYR A 118 -17.58 21.22 -17.69
CA TYR A 118 -18.75 21.55 -18.52
C TYR A 118 -19.33 20.27 -19.14
N ASN A 119 -20.42 20.43 -19.91
CA ASN A 119 -21.18 19.31 -20.48
C ASN A 119 -20.33 18.39 -21.37
N ASP A 120 -19.44 18.97 -22.18
CA ASP A 120 -18.66 18.26 -23.21
C ASP A 120 -17.15 18.52 -23.12
N SER A 121 -16.72 19.33 -22.14
CA SER A 121 -15.38 19.88 -22.10
C SER A 121 -14.91 20.16 -20.68
N VAL A 122 -13.59 20.28 -20.53
CA VAL A 122 -12.90 20.59 -19.28
C VAL A 122 -12.02 21.81 -19.51
N TYR A 123 -12.24 22.84 -18.71
CA TYR A 123 -11.37 24.00 -18.64
C TYR A 123 -10.26 23.77 -17.63
N ILE A 124 -9.04 24.14 -17.99
CA ILE A 124 -7.82 23.94 -17.21
C ILE A 124 -7.03 25.24 -17.27
N ASP A 125 -6.64 25.78 -16.12
CA ASP A 125 -5.78 26.97 -16.07
C ASP A 125 -4.82 26.99 -14.87
N MET A 126 -3.85 27.88 -14.97
CA MET A 126 -2.92 28.22 -13.89
C MET A 126 -3.43 29.45 -13.15
N ARG A 127 -3.49 29.37 -11.82
CA ARG A 127 -4.03 30.45 -10.96
C ARG A 127 -3.37 30.48 -9.58
N PRO A 128 -3.43 31.60 -8.84
CA PRO A 128 -2.83 31.69 -7.51
C PRO A 128 -3.57 30.89 -6.43
N VAL A 129 -4.83 30.52 -6.66
CA VAL A 129 -5.68 29.78 -5.71
C VAL A 129 -6.31 28.59 -6.43
N ALA A 130 -6.12 27.38 -5.91
CA ALA A 130 -6.72 26.18 -6.46
C ALA A 130 -8.25 26.29 -6.45
N LYS A 131 -8.90 25.98 -7.58
CA LYS A 131 -10.36 26.12 -7.70
C LYS A 131 -10.94 25.09 -8.63
N VAL A 132 -11.99 24.41 -8.17
CA VAL A 132 -12.78 23.50 -9.00
C VAL A 132 -14.20 24.03 -9.09
N TRP A 133 -14.77 24.04 -10.29
CA TRP A 133 -16.16 24.43 -10.49
C TRP A 133 -16.85 23.56 -11.52
N LEU A 134 -18.17 23.47 -11.38
CA LEU A 134 -19.04 22.68 -12.24
C LEU A 134 -20.07 23.62 -12.83
N GLN A 135 -20.28 23.55 -14.14
CA GLN A 135 -21.32 24.32 -14.84
C GLN A 135 -22.17 23.37 -15.69
N CYS A 136 -23.16 22.80 -15.03
CA CYS A 136 -24.21 21.96 -15.60
C CYS A 136 -25.53 22.76 -15.61
N SER A 137 -25.83 23.49 -16.69
CA SER A 137 -27.14 24.18 -16.80
C SER A 137 -28.06 23.44 -17.77
N PRO A 138 -29.35 23.23 -17.42
CA PRO A 138 -30.37 22.75 -18.35
C PRO A 138 -30.96 23.85 -19.26
N GLU A 139 -30.70 25.14 -19.02
CA GLU A 139 -31.64 26.19 -19.47
C GLU A 139 -31.24 27.06 -20.66
N THR A 140 -30.08 26.90 -21.31
CA THR A 140 -29.81 27.63 -22.55
C THR A 140 -29.02 26.81 -23.57
N SER A 141 -29.72 26.41 -24.63
CA SER A 141 -29.24 25.90 -25.93
C SER A 141 -28.42 24.59 -25.96
N HIS A 142 -29.07 23.56 -26.54
CA HIS A 142 -28.52 22.40 -27.27
C HIS A 142 -27.75 21.28 -26.54
N PHE A 143 -27.37 21.40 -25.27
CA PHE A 143 -26.71 20.30 -24.56
C PHE A 143 -27.54 19.83 -23.36
N THR A 144 -28.17 18.67 -23.51
CA THR A 144 -29.06 18.07 -22.51
C THR A 144 -28.34 16.99 -21.70
N VAL A 145 -28.51 17.05 -20.37
CA VAL A 145 -28.19 16.07 -19.31
C VAL A 145 -26.72 16.06 -18.79
N CYS A 146 -26.49 16.63 -17.61
CA CYS A 146 -25.48 16.10 -16.67
C CYS A 146 -26.15 14.93 -15.91
N PRO A 147 -25.83 13.65 -16.19
CA PRO A 147 -26.38 12.58 -15.40
C PRO A 147 -25.65 12.60 -14.06
N LEU A 148 -26.41 12.90 -13.00
CA LEU A 148 -25.99 12.72 -11.61
C LEU A 148 -25.61 11.26 -11.39
N LYS A 149 -24.32 10.96 -11.55
CA LYS A 149 -23.53 10.08 -10.68
C LYS A 149 -22.05 10.29 -11.05
N PRO A 150 -21.26 11.01 -10.23
CA PRO A 150 -19.81 10.92 -10.36
C PRO A 150 -19.39 9.45 -10.23
N PRO A 151 -18.22 9.04 -10.77
CA PRO A 151 -17.79 7.65 -10.72
C PRO A 151 -17.83 7.11 -9.27
N PRO A 152 -18.06 5.80 -9.05
CA PRO A 152 -18.19 5.23 -7.69
C PRO A 152 -17.02 5.60 -6.75
N SER A 153 -15.83 5.79 -7.30
CA SER A 153 -14.60 6.23 -6.63
C SER A 153 -14.67 7.64 -6.04
N ALA A 154 -15.58 8.51 -6.50
CA ALA A 154 -15.82 9.84 -5.94
C ALA A 154 -16.84 9.83 -4.78
N VAL A 155 -17.59 8.74 -4.58
CA VAL A 155 -18.65 8.62 -3.55
C VAL A 155 -18.09 8.10 -2.22
N THR A 156 -16.84 7.62 -2.20
CA THR A 156 -16.23 7.00 -1.02
C THR A 156 -15.64 7.98 0.01
N VAL A 157 -15.63 9.29 -0.27
CA VAL A 157 -15.16 10.30 0.69
C VAL A 157 -16.34 10.78 1.56
N GLY A 158 -16.70 9.99 2.57
CA GLY A 158 -17.45 10.47 3.75
C GLY A 158 -18.81 11.17 3.53
N ALA A 159 -19.60 10.82 2.52
CA ALA A 159 -20.83 11.56 2.22
C ALA A 159 -22.01 11.23 3.16
N SER A 160 -22.43 12.24 3.92
CA SER A 160 -23.77 12.38 4.48
C SER A 160 -24.80 12.50 3.34
N ARG A 161 -25.89 11.72 3.42
CA ARG A 161 -26.94 11.59 2.39
C ARG A 161 -27.84 12.83 2.27
N SER A 162 -27.39 13.90 1.65
CA SER A 162 -28.29 14.97 1.17
C SER A 162 -28.02 15.30 -0.30
N SER A 163 -29.09 15.54 -1.06
CA SER A 163 -29.07 15.69 -2.52
C SER A 163 -28.35 16.95 -3.04
N GLY A 164 -27.83 17.81 -2.15
CA GLY A 164 -26.89 18.89 -2.49
C GLY A 164 -25.42 18.49 -2.41
N SER A 165 -25.10 17.24 -2.01
CA SER A 165 -23.74 16.81 -1.69
C SER A 165 -22.91 16.41 -2.91
N ALA A 166 -23.46 15.67 -3.88
CA ALA A 166 -22.64 14.97 -4.89
C ALA A 166 -21.76 15.87 -5.78
N SER A 167 -22.20 17.09 -6.08
CA SER A 167 -21.41 18.07 -6.84
C SER A 167 -20.28 18.70 -6.02
N GLU A 168 -20.54 18.98 -4.74
CA GLU A 168 -19.52 19.51 -3.82
C GLU A 168 -18.54 18.41 -3.40
N ASP A 169 -19.04 17.18 -3.22
CA ASP A 169 -18.24 15.97 -3.00
C ASP A 169 -17.26 15.77 -4.16
N PHE A 170 -17.71 15.94 -5.40
CA PHE A 170 -16.85 15.82 -6.58
C PHE A 170 -15.82 16.97 -6.71
N LYS A 171 -16.20 18.22 -6.39
CA LYS A 171 -15.23 19.32 -6.34
C LYS A 171 -14.14 19.07 -5.31
N THR A 172 -14.55 18.60 -4.12
CA THR A 172 -13.66 18.24 -3.02
C THR A 172 -12.75 17.09 -3.43
N TYR A 173 -13.29 16.07 -4.08
CA TYR A 173 -12.54 14.96 -4.65
C TYR A 173 -11.44 15.42 -5.62
N LEU A 174 -11.75 16.31 -6.58
CA LEU A 174 -10.76 16.81 -7.53
C LEU A 174 -9.68 17.68 -6.84
N LEU A 175 -10.06 18.50 -5.86
CA LEU A 175 -9.10 19.28 -5.06
C LEU A 175 -8.16 18.37 -4.27
N GLU A 176 -8.70 17.35 -3.62
CA GLU A 176 -7.92 16.37 -2.86
C GLU A 176 -7.01 15.57 -3.80
N LYS A 177 -7.52 15.08 -4.93
CA LYS A 177 -6.73 14.36 -5.94
C LYS A 177 -5.56 15.19 -6.45
N ALA A 178 -5.79 16.45 -6.80
CA ALA A 178 -4.72 17.34 -7.25
C ALA A 178 -3.66 17.59 -6.17
N LEU A 179 -4.08 17.78 -4.91
CA LEU A 179 -3.15 17.90 -3.78
C LEU A 179 -2.31 16.63 -3.61
N GLN A 180 -2.94 15.45 -3.64
CA GLN A 180 -2.22 14.19 -3.55
C GLN A 180 -1.31 13.95 -4.76
N ALA A 181 -1.69 14.45 -5.94
CA ALA A 181 -0.86 14.36 -7.15
C ALA A 181 0.39 15.22 -7.03
N ILE A 182 0.27 16.45 -6.50
CA ILE A 182 1.41 17.33 -6.19
C ILE A 182 2.40 16.63 -5.25
N HIS A 183 1.89 15.80 -4.34
CA HIS A 183 2.71 15.00 -3.43
C HIS A 183 3.18 13.65 -4.01
N GLY A 184 2.89 13.34 -5.27
CA GLY A 184 3.31 12.08 -5.90
C GLY A 184 2.63 10.83 -5.32
N ARG A 185 1.42 10.95 -4.77
CA ARG A 185 0.75 9.86 -4.02
C ARG A 185 -0.41 9.21 -4.76
N VAL A 186 -0.82 9.74 -5.91
CA VAL A 186 -2.01 9.25 -6.61
C VAL A 186 -1.73 7.89 -7.22
N VAL A 187 -2.49 6.88 -6.80
CA VAL A 187 -2.44 5.54 -7.36
C VAL A 187 -3.12 5.57 -8.73
N GLU A 188 -2.30 5.47 -9.78
CA GLU A 188 -2.72 5.58 -11.17
C GLU A 188 -1.91 4.59 -12.02
N PRO A 189 -2.32 3.32 -12.05
CA PRO A 189 -1.53 2.28 -12.68
C PRO A 189 -1.53 2.42 -14.21
N LEU A 190 -0.38 2.09 -14.81
CA LEU A 190 -0.14 2.23 -16.25
C LEU A 190 -0.94 1.23 -17.08
N ALA A 191 -1.11 0.00 -16.57
CA ALA A 191 -1.79 -1.09 -17.27
C ALA A 191 -3.27 -1.26 -16.88
N GLY A 192 -3.85 -0.31 -16.15
CA GLY A 192 -5.26 -0.37 -15.72
C GLY A 192 -5.60 -1.65 -14.95
N ASP A 193 -6.60 -2.40 -15.43
CA ASP A 193 -7.09 -3.62 -14.79
C ASP A 193 -6.22 -4.86 -15.06
N GLU A 194 -5.26 -4.81 -16.00
CA GLU A 194 -4.41 -5.97 -16.34
C GLU A 194 -3.53 -6.42 -15.16
N ASN A 195 -3.10 -5.46 -14.34
CA ASN A 195 -2.34 -5.74 -13.13
C ASN A 195 -3.17 -6.47 -12.06
N CYS A 196 -4.51 -6.45 -12.16
CA CYS A 196 -5.39 -7.09 -11.19
C CYS A 196 -5.30 -8.62 -11.23
N GLU A 197 -4.85 -9.23 -12.34
CA GLU A 197 -4.64 -10.68 -12.42
C GLU A 197 -3.45 -11.14 -11.56
N PHE A 198 -2.48 -10.26 -11.35
CA PHE A 198 -1.25 -10.52 -10.57
C PHE A 198 -1.29 -9.87 -9.18
N ASP A 199 -2.37 -9.18 -8.85
CA ASP A 199 -2.53 -8.49 -7.58
C ASP A 199 -2.96 -9.48 -6.49
N GLN A 200 -2.30 -9.39 -5.35
CA GLN A 200 -2.63 -10.18 -4.16
C GLN A 200 -2.95 -9.24 -3.01
N PRO A 201 -4.15 -8.65 -2.98
CA PRO A 201 -4.51 -7.80 -1.87
C PRO A 201 -4.59 -8.62 -0.59
N PRO A 202 -4.19 -8.05 0.56
CA PRO A 202 -4.37 -8.70 1.84
C PRO A 202 -5.86 -8.92 2.10
N GLN A 203 -6.20 -10.10 2.59
CA GLN A 203 -7.58 -10.47 2.92
C GLN A 203 -7.76 -10.58 4.43
N GLY A 204 -9.00 -10.37 4.88
CA GLY A 204 -9.39 -10.61 6.25
C GLY A 204 -9.51 -12.11 6.55
N GLN A 205 -9.60 -12.42 7.84
CA GLN A 205 -9.90 -13.76 8.32
C GLN A 205 -11.35 -14.10 7.94
N SER A 206 -11.56 -15.27 7.34
CA SER A 206 -12.87 -15.68 6.81
C SER A 206 -12.96 -17.20 6.68
N PRO A 207 -14.13 -17.82 6.91
CA PRO A 207 -14.34 -19.24 6.63
C PRO A 207 -14.11 -19.61 5.15
N ASP A 208 -14.34 -18.65 4.25
CA ASP A 208 -14.25 -18.84 2.80
C ASP A 208 -12.87 -18.48 2.24
N PHE A 209 -11.94 -18.02 3.09
CA PHE A 209 -10.59 -17.72 2.64
C PHE A 209 -9.93 -18.98 2.07
N LEU A 210 -9.30 -18.81 0.91
CA LEU A 210 -8.49 -19.84 0.30
C LEU A 210 -7.32 -19.16 -0.39
N TYR A 211 -6.11 -19.46 0.06
CA TYR A 211 -4.91 -18.95 -0.56
C TYR A 211 -4.80 -19.46 -2.00
N ARG A 212 -4.50 -18.53 -2.92
CA ARG A 212 -4.19 -18.82 -4.32
C ARG A 212 -2.88 -18.14 -4.64
N SER A 213 -1.88 -18.92 -5.03
CA SER A 213 -0.62 -18.37 -5.53
C SER A 213 -0.90 -17.45 -6.73
N PRO A 214 -0.19 -16.31 -6.85
CA PRO A 214 -0.37 -15.45 -7.99
C PRO A 214 0.19 -16.17 -9.22
N PRO A 215 -0.40 -15.97 -10.42
CA PRO A 215 0.22 -16.43 -11.64
C PRO A 215 1.62 -15.80 -11.78
N PRO A 216 2.61 -16.52 -12.35
CA PRO A 216 3.91 -15.94 -12.63
C PRO A 216 3.74 -14.73 -13.55
N ARG A 217 4.38 -13.60 -13.22
CA ARG A 217 4.35 -12.43 -14.09
C ARG A 217 5.09 -12.79 -15.40
N PRO A 218 4.56 -12.40 -16.57
CA PRO A 218 5.32 -12.44 -17.80
C PRO A 218 6.57 -11.59 -17.59
N GLN A 219 7.76 -12.20 -17.63
CA GLN A 219 8.99 -11.43 -17.67
C GLN A 219 9.03 -10.68 -19.02
N PRO A 220 9.44 -9.40 -19.04
CA PRO A 220 9.73 -8.74 -20.31
C PRO A 220 10.80 -9.57 -21.05
N GLU A 221 10.55 -9.85 -22.34
CA GLU A 221 11.53 -10.53 -23.20
C GLU A 221 12.85 -9.75 -23.18
N GLY A 222 13.89 -10.30 -22.54
CA GLY A 222 15.21 -9.68 -22.44
C GLY A 222 15.89 -9.73 -21.06
N ASP A 223 15.14 -9.99 -19.99
CA ASP A 223 15.66 -9.98 -18.60
C ASP A 223 15.87 -11.39 -18.01
N GLU A 224 16.29 -12.37 -18.82
CA GLU A 224 16.68 -13.71 -18.31
C GLU A 224 17.95 -13.67 -17.41
N ALA A 225 18.57 -12.51 -17.21
CA ALA A 225 19.90 -12.38 -16.63
C ALA A 225 19.96 -12.18 -15.10
N PHE A 226 18.85 -12.01 -14.37
CA PHE A 226 18.90 -11.62 -12.95
C PHE A 226 18.06 -12.47 -11.98
N ALA A 227 17.67 -13.70 -12.35
CA ALA A 227 17.33 -14.69 -11.34
C ALA A 227 18.66 -15.24 -10.79
N THR A 228 19.26 -14.58 -9.79
CA THR A 228 20.33 -15.21 -9.00
C THR A 228 19.73 -16.48 -8.40
N PRO A 229 20.17 -17.68 -8.81
CA PRO A 229 19.74 -18.89 -8.15
C PRO A 229 20.16 -18.77 -6.69
N SER A 230 19.24 -18.99 -5.76
CA SER A 230 19.62 -19.31 -4.39
C SER A 230 20.69 -20.40 -4.47
N ALA A 231 21.91 -20.08 -4.04
CA ALA A 231 23.05 -21.01 -4.09
C ALA A 231 22.85 -22.22 -3.14
N THR A 232 21.74 -22.26 -2.40
CA THR A 232 21.39 -23.31 -1.45
C THR A 232 20.56 -24.39 -2.13
N GLU A 233 21.01 -25.64 -2.01
CA GLU A 233 20.29 -26.80 -2.52
C GLU A 233 18.94 -26.97 -1.78
N CYS A 234 17.88 -27.31 -2.53
CA CYS A 234 16.55 -27.54 -1.96
C CYS A 234 16.48 -28.95 -1.38
N HIS A 235 16.25 -29.05 -0.07
CA HIS A 235 16.03 -30.30 0.64
C HIS A 235 14.66 -30.29 1.33
N TRP A 236 13.96 -31.43 1.35
CA TRP A 236 12.62 -31.50 1.90
C TRP A 236 12.26 -32.88 2.44
N GLY A 237 11.30 -32.92 3.37
CA GLY A 237 10.82 -34.17 3.95
C GLY A 237 11.95 -35.00 4.56
N SER A 238 11.98 -36.32 4.32
CA SER A 238 13.02 -37.20 4.86
C SER A 238 14.38 -37.08 4.16
N SER A 239 14.49 -36.31 3.05
CA SER A 239 15.76 -36.13 2.34
C SER A 239 16.74 -35.20 3.08
N SER A 240 16.28 -34.52 4.12
CA SER A 240 17.07 -33.64 4.99
C SER A 240 17.21 -34.26 6.37
N GLU A 241 18.44 -34.32 6.87
CA GLU A 241 18.74 -34.78 8.23
C GLU A 241 18.03 -33.91 9.28
N PHE A 242 17.99 -32.59 9.07
CA PHE A 242 17.25 -31.65 9.90
C PHE A 242 15.77 -31.99 9.96
N CYS A 243 15.14 -32.19 8.80
CA CYS A 243 13.71 -32.45 8.70
C CYS A 243 13.30 -33.77 9.35
N SER A 244 14.12 -34.81 9.21
CA SER A 244 13.94 -36.11 9.86
C SER A 244 14.06 -36.00 11.38
N LYS A 245 15.12 -35.37 11.88
CA LYS A 245 15.38 -35.25 13.33
C LYS A 245 14.40 -34.35 14.06
N SER A 246 13.96 -33.27 13.43
CA SER A 246 13.01 -32.31 14.03
C SER A 246 11.56 -32.82 14.00
N HIS A 247 11.23 -33.84 13.21
CA HIS A 247 9.85 -34.26 12.94
C HIS A 247 9.04 -34.57 14.21
N SER A 248 9.58 -35.38 15.12
CA SER A 248 8.86 -35.78 16.34
C SER A 248 8.57 -34.58 17.24
N THR A 249 9.52 -33.65 17.37
CA THR A 249 9.34 -32.41 18.15
C THR A 249 8.35 -31.47 17.48
N ARG A 250 8.37 -31.33 16.14
CA ARG A 250 7.35 -30.56 15.39
C ARG A 250 5.95 -31.14 15.56
N ALA A 251 5.81 -32.46 15.52
CA ALA A 251 4.54 -33.15 15.77
C ALA A 251 4.02 -32.92 17.20
N ALA A 252 4.91 -32.91 18.21
CA ALA A 252 4.53 -32.58 19.58
C ALA A 252 4.04 -31.12 19.70
N GLN A 253 4.74 -30.16 19.11
CA GLN A 253 4.32 -28.75 19.10
C GLN A 253 2.97 -28.56 18.39
N LEU A 254 2.74 -29.27 17.29
CA LEU A 254 1.46 -29.28 16.61
C LEU A 254 0.33 -29.81 17.51
N ALA A 255 0.56 -30.91 18.23
CA ALA A 255 -0.45 -31.46 19.13
C ALA A 255 -0.80 -30.49 20.27
N HIS A 256 0.20 -29.79 20.82
CA HIS A 256 -0.03 -28.72 21.79
C HIS A 256 -0.85 -27.59 21.21
N LEU A 257 -0.46 -27.07 20.04
CA LEU A 257 -1.19 -26.00 19.36
C LEU A 257 -2.64 -26.41 19.06
N TRP A 258 -2.87 -27.63 18.59
CA TRP A 258 -4.22 -28.16 18.34
C TRP A 258 -5.08 -28.17 19.59
N SER A 259 -4.51 -28.60 20.73
CA SER A 259 -5.20 -28.58 22.01
C SER A 259 -5.66 -27.16 22.37
N ASP A 260 -4.83 -26.16 22.10
CA ASP A 260 -5.13 -24.75 22.41
C ASP A 260 -6.17 -24.12 21.49
N ILE A 261 -6.28 -24.57 20.23
CA ILE A 261 -7.20 -23.98 19.25
C ILE A 261 -8.49 -24.78 19.04
N SER A 262 -8.50 -26.08 19.28
CA SER A 262 -9.65 -26.95 19.02
C SER A 262 -10.88 -26.63 19.89
N ALA A 263 -10.66 -26.02 21.06
CA ALA A 263 -11.72 -25.53 21.93
C ALA A 263 -12.29 -24.16 21.52
N LYS A 264 -11.72 -23.50 20.51
CA LYS A 264 -12.15 -22.17 20.03
C LYS A 264 -13.16 -22.29 18.90
N HIS A 265 -13.97 -21.25 18.69
CA HIS A 265 -14.79 -21.14 17.49
C HIS A 265 -13.86 -20.96 16.28
N LEU A 266 -13.63 -22.02 15.51
CA LEU A 266 -12.86 -21.95 14.26
C LEU A 266 -13.75 -21.39 13.14
N LEU A 267 -13.19 -20.59 12.22
CA LEU A 267 -13.95 -20.08 11.08
C LEU A 267 -14.22 -21.19 10.06
N ALA A 268 -13.19 -21.92 9.68
CA ALA A 268 -13.33 -23.12 8.87
C ALA A 268 -13.61 -24.36 9.73
N GLY A 269 -14.13 -25.43 9.11
CA GLY A 269 -14.38 -26.70 9.79
C GLY A 269 -13.12 -27.29 10.43
N SER A 270 -13.28 -27.93 11.59
CA SER A 270 -12.19 -28.47 12.42
C SER A 270 -11.19 -29.30 11.62
N ASP A 271 -11.67 -30.21 10.77
CA ASP A 271 -10.81 -31.07 9.95
C ASP A 271 -9.96 -30.29 8.95
N ARG A 272 -10.52 -29.25 8.32
CA ARG A 272 -9.78 -28.38 7.38
C ARG A 272 -8.68 -27.59 8.09
N VAL A 273 -9.00 -27.04 9.26
CA VAL A 273 -8.02 -26.29 10.07
C VAL A 273 -6.90 -27.21 10.55
N ARG A 274 -7.25 -28.41 11.00
CA ARG A 274 -6.28 -29.43 11.41
C ARG A 274 -5.35 -29.80 10.28
N GLN A 275 -5.89 -30.10 9.10
CA GLN A 275 -5.10 -30.43 7.92
C GLN A 275 -4.16 -29.28 7.53
N ALA A 276 -4.67 -28.04 7.47
CA ALA A 276 -3.82 -26.88 7.16
C ALA A 276 -2.73 -26.64 8.21
N MET A 277 -2.99 -26.95 9.48
CA MET A 277 -1.99 -26.88 10.54
C MET A 277 -0.92 -27.96 10.40
N GLU A 278 -1.32 -29.20 10.09
CA GLU A 278 -0.42 -30.31 9.77
C GLU A 278 0.47 -29.97 8.58
N ASP A 279 -0.13 -29.51 7.47
CA ASP A 279 0.60 -29.15 6.27
C ASP A 279 1.51 -27.92 6.48
N CYS A 280 1.11 -26.95 7.30
CA CYS A 280 1.92 -25.77 7.59
C CYS A 280 3.15 -26.09 8.48
N LEU A 281 2.98 -26.88 9.53
CA LEU A 281 4.01 -27.08 10.56
C LEU A 281 4.85 -28.36 10.35
N LEU A 282 4.27 -29.41 9.74
CA LEU A 282 4.95 -30.67 9.50
C LEU A 282 5.61 -30.75 8.11
N THR A 283 5.16 -29.96 7.13
CA THR A 283 5.92 -29.81 5.88
C THR A 283 7.26 -29.15 6.18
N CYS A 284 8.34 -29.86 5.86
CA CYS A 284 9.71 -29.38 6.05
C CYS A 284 10.39 -29.16 4.72
N ALA A 285 10.85 -27.94 4.49
CA ALA A 285 11.52 -27.50 3.28
C ALA A 285 12.58 -26.47 3.64
N SER A 286 13.81 -26.64 3.13
CA SER A 286 14.90 -25.70 3.33
C SER A 286 14.68 -24.39 2.56
N ALA A 287 15.47 -23.36 2.88
CA ALA A 287 15.45 -22.07 2.21
C ALA A 287 15.65 -22.17 0.68
N GLY A 288 16.44 -23.15 0.22
CA GLY A 288 16.66 -23.43 -1.22
C GLY A 288 15.38 -23.84 -1.98
N CYS A 289 14.29 -24.13 -1.27
CA CYS A 289 13.01 -24.49 -1.87
C CYS A 289 12.04 -23.31 -2.04
N ILE A 290 12.34 -22.12 -1.52
CA ILE A 290 11.42 -20.97 -1.47
C ILE A 290 10.97 -20.51 -2.86
N ASP A 291 11.91 -20.43 -3.81
CA ASP A 291 11.64 -19.88 -5.15
C ASP A 291 11.05 -20.91 -6.13
N LYS A 292 10.78 -22.14 -5.69
CA LYS A 292 10.25 -23.21 -6.54
C LYS A 292 8.72 -23.14 -6.57
N ALA A 293 8.18 -22.70 -7.71
CA ALA A 293 6.73 -22.49 -7.90
C ALA A 293 5.87 -23.73 -7.53
N ASP A 294 6.29 -24.93 -7.95
CA ASP A 294 5.56 -26.18 -7.74
C ASP A 294 6.33 -27.12 -6.79
N GLY A 295 6.44 -26.72 -5.52
CA GLY A 295 7.26 -27.41 -4.53
C GLY A 295 6.65 -27.55 -3.14
N PRO A 296 7.36 -28.24 -2.22
CA PRO A 296 6.92 -28.39 -0.84
C PRO A 296 6.75 -27.03 -0.13
N TRP A 297 7.50 -26.00 -0.55
CA TRP A 297 7.36 -24.66 -0.03
C TRP A 297 6.02 -24.00 -0.40
N SER A 298 5.58 -24.08 -1.66
CA SER A 298 4.32 -23.46 -2.08
C SER A 298 3.11 -24.11 -1.40
N SER A 299 3.17 -25.44 -1.19
CA SER A 299 2.17 -26.18 -0.39
C SER A 299 2.18 -25.74 1.08
N LYS A 300 3.37 -25.62 1.69
CA LYS A 300 3.53 -25.13 3.07
C LYS A 300 2.99 -23.71 3.23
N LEU A 301 3.33 -22.81 2.31
CA LEU A 301 2.88 -21.41 2.30
C LEU A 301 1.35 -21.35 2.23
N ALA A 302 0.74 -22.06 1.28
CA ALA A 302 -0.72 -22.10 1.13
C ALA A 302 -1.42 -22.61 2.41
N ALA A 303 -0.88 -23.66 3.02
CA ALA A 303 -1.40 -24.20 4.27
C ALA A 303 -1.28 -23.19 5.43
N CYS A 304 -0.13 -22.52 5.57
CA CYS A 304 0.08 -21.51 6.61
C CYS A 304 -0.80 -20.26 6.42
N GLU A 305 -1.00 -19.83 5.17
CA GLU A 305 -1.90 -18.73 4.84
C GLU A 305 -3.34 -19.08 5.23
N ASN A 306 -3.83 -20.25 4.80
CA ASN A 306 -5.14 -20.74 5.16
C ASN A 306 -5.33 -20.85 6.67
N LEU A 307 -4.36 -21.43 7.38
CA LEU A 307 -4.38 -21.53 8.83
C LEU A 307 -4.55 -20.15 9.50
N ALA A 308 -3.70 -19.18 9.17
CA ALA A 308 -3.73 -17.86 9.79
C ALA A 308 -5.05 -17.10 9.51
N HIS A 309 -5.68 -17.35 8.36
CA HIS A 309 -6.95 -16.74 7.96
C HIS A 309 -8.19 -17.45 8.51
N TRP A 310 -8.09 -18.73 8.90
CA TRP A 310 -9.22 -19.49 9.47
C TRP A 310 -9.30 -19.43 10.99
N LEU A 311 -8.28 -18.90 11.66
CA LEU A 311 -8.26 -18.70 13.11
C LEU A 311 -8.81 -17.30 13.46
N PRO A 312 -9.97 -17.16 14.12
CA PRO A 312 -10.59 -15.84 14.36
C PRO A 312 -9.98 -15.15 15.59
N PHE A 313 -8.74 -14.71 15.45
CA PHE A 313 -8.06 -13.94 16.47
C PHE A 313 -8.25 -12.45 16.23
N GLN A 314 -8.55 -11.72 17.30
CA GLN A 314 -8.66 -10.27 17.23
C GLN A 314 -7.27 -9.66 16.99
N LEU A 315 -7.05 -9.18 15.77
CA LEU A 315 -5.81 -8.49 15.38
C LEU A 315 -5.92 -6.96 15.49
N GLU A 316 -7.15 -6.44 15.56
CA GLU A 316 -7.43 -5.01 15.66
C GLU A 316 -7.06 -4.47 17.04
N ASN A 317 -6.37 -3.32 17.05
CA ASN A 317 -6.19 -2.56 18.28
C ASN A 317 -7.49 -1.83 18.65
N ASN A 318 -8.23 -2.41 19.60
CA ASN A 318 -9.46 -1.85 20.14
C ASN A 318 -9.25 -1.07 21.45
N LEU A 319 -7.99 -0.84 21.85
CA LEU A 319 -7.67 -0.10 23.07
C LEU A 319 -7.70 1.41 22.80
N PRO A 320 -8.57 2.18 23.50
CA PRO A 320 -8.67 3.62 23.29
C PRO A 320 -7.33 4.34 23.47
N GLY A 321 -6.99 5.20 22.51
CA GLY A 321 -5.78 6.04 22.57
C GLY A 321 -4.47 5.33 22.27
N ARG A 322 -4.47 4.03 21.97
CA ARG A 322 -3.27 3.28 21.56
C ARG A 322 -3.17 3.20 20.05
N LEU A 323 -1.95 3.18 19.52
CA LEU A 323 -1.71 3.06 18.08
C LEU A 323 -1.23 1.65 17.72
N SER A 324 -1.41 1.28 16.46
CA SER A 324 -0.84 0.02 15.95
C SER A 324 0.63 0.24 15.59
N ASN A 325 1.52 -0.56 16.16
CA ASN A 325 2.96 -0.46 15.96
C ASN A 325 3.50 -1.69 15.23
N LEU A 326 4.31 -1.47 14.19
CA LEU A 326 5.08 -2.49 13.49
C LEU A 326 6.57 -2.15 13.57
N TYR A 327 7.43 -3.17 13.55
CA TYR A 327 8.87 -3.00 13.66
C TYR A 327 9.61 -4.04 12.83
N THR A 328 10.85 -3.79 12.43
CA THR A 328 11.64 -4.75 11.65
C THR A 328 11.75 -6.13 12.32
N PRO A 329 11.40 -7.24 11.64
CA PRO A 329 11.53 -8.58 12.22
C PRO A 329 12.96 -8.86 12.73
N GLY A 330 13.06 -9.52 13.89
CA GLY A 330 14.36 -9.94 14.46
C GLY A 330 15.14 -8.84 15.20
N ASP A 331 14.78 -7.56 15.07
CA ASP A 331 15.46 -6.48 15.80
C ASP A 331 14.87 -6.32 17.22
N ARG A 332 15.67 -6.67 18.23
CA ARG A 332 15.27 -6.57 19.64
C ARG A 332 15.07 -5.13 20.11
N GLU A 333 15.83 -4.15 19.59
CA GLU A 333 15.66 -2.73 19.94
C GLU A 333 14.32 -2.21 19.46
N LEU A 334 14.05 -2.43 18.18
CA LEU A 334 12.86 -1.90 17.54
C LEU A 334 11.63 -2.60 18.09
N ARG A 335 11.75 -3.90 18.42
CA ARG A 335 10.72 -4.63 19.17
C ARG A 335 10.42 -3.96 20.50
N GLN A 336 11.44 -3.69 21.31
CA GLN A 336 11.24 -3.01 22.60
C GLN A 336 10.59 -1.64 22.39
N LEU A 337 11.09 -0.81 21.48
CA LEU A 337 10.52 0.50 21.20
C LEU A 337 9.05 0.43 20.73
N ALA A 338 8.72 -0.53 19.87
CA ALA A 338 7.38 -0.69 19.33
C ALA A 338 6.38 -1.29 20.32
N CYS A 339 6.83 -2.17 21.21
CA CYS A 339 5.99 -2.95 22.11
C CYS A 339 5.99 -2.44 23.57
N TYR A 340 6.80 -1.44 23.90
CA TYR A 340 6.90 -0.89 25.25
C TYR A 340 5.88 0.24 25.51
N SER A 341 5.69 0.57 26.79
CA SER A 341 4.89 1.71 27.27
C SER A 341 3.42 1.75 26.84
N GLY A 342 2.72 0.62 26.92
CA GLY A 342 1.27 0.61 26.69
C GLY A 342 0.86 0.92 25.25
N GLU A 343 1.76 0.78 24.28
CA GLU A 343 1.42 0.76 22.85
C GLU A 343 0.97 -0.65 22.43
N HIS A 344 0.22 -0.77 21.32
CA HIS A 344 -0.17 -2.07 20.77
C HIS A 344 0.77 -2.42 19.62
N CYS A 345 1.53 -3.49 19.74
CA CYS A 345 2.39 -4.00 18.67
C CYS A 345 1.94 -5.39 18.21
N VAL A 346 2.52 -5.88 17.10
CA VAL A 346 2.18 -7.19 16.53
C VAL A 346 2.30 -8.35 17.54
N ASP A 347 3.26 -8.28 18.47
CA ASP A 347 3.48 -9.34 19.47
C ASP A 347 2.32 -9.49 20.46
N TRP A 348 1.61 -8.39 20.72
CA TRP A 348 0.46 -8.37 21.64
C TRP A 348 -0.79 -8.96 20.99
N SER A 349 -0.76 -9.23 19.68
CA SER A 349 -1.88 -9.89 19.03
C SER A 349 -2.04 -11.32 19.57
N PRO A 350 -3.26 -11.76 19.89
CA PRO A 350 -3.55 -13.12 20.34
C PRO A 350 -3.04 -14.21 19.38
N LEU A 351 -3.04 -13.94 18.07
CA LEU A 351 -2.51 -14.86 17.07
C LEU A 351 -0.99 -14.99 17.18
N HIS A 352 -0.26 -13.88 17.36
CA HIS A 352 1.18 -13.93 17.59
C HIS A 352 1.50 -14.61 18.93
N SER A 353 0.76 -14.28 20.00
CA SER A 353 0.96 -14.91 21.31
C SER A 353 0.74 -16.43 21.30
N LEU A 354 -0.18 -16.90 20.45
CA LEU A 354 -0.42 -18.34 20.25
C LEU A 354 0.70 -19.01 19.44
N LEU A 355 1.11 -18.41 18.33
CA LEU A 355 2.06 -19.02 17.39
C LEU A 355 3.53 -18.83 17.80
N GLY A 356 3.85 -17.74 18.51
CA GLY A 356 5.21 -17.36 18.90
C GLY A 356 5.95 -18.47 19.65
N PRO A 357 5.37 -19.06 20.73
CA PRO A 357 6.01 -20.16 21.46
C PRO A 357 6.30 -21.40 20.59
N VAL A 358 5.39 -21.73 19.67
CA VAL A 358 5.55 -22.85 18.72
C VAL A 358 6.71 -22.58 17.75
N LEU A 359 6.77 -21.36 17.22
CA LEU A 359 7.78 -20.94 16.24
C LEU A 359 9.18 -20.76 16.87
N ALA A 360 9.24 -20.38 18.15
CA ALA A 360 10.48 -20.30 18.93
C ALA A 360 10.90 -21.64 19.55
N GLY A 361 10.16 -22.73 19.27
CA GLY A 361 10.48 -24.06 19.79
C GLY A 361 11.84 -24.55 19.31
N TRP A 362 12.47 -25.39 20.14
CA TRP A 362 13.79 -25.97 19.88
C TRP A 362 13.74 -27.50 19.94
N PHE A 363 14.68 -28.15 19.26
CA PHE A 363 14.91 -29.59 19.35
C PHE A 363 16.38 -29.90 19.56
N ARG A 364 16.67 -31.14 19.95
CA ARG A 364 18.03 -31.67 20.04
C ARG A 364 18.26 -32.65 18.89
N PRO A 365 19.18 -32.37 17.95
CA PRO A 365 19.48 -33.27 16.84
C PRO A 365 20.05 -34.63 17.28
N LYS A 366 20.63 -34.69 18.49
CA LYS A 366 21.08 -35.92 19.14
C LYS A 366 20.43 -36.01 20.52
N PRO A 367 19.77 -37.13 20.89
CA PRO A 367 19.08 -37.26 22.18
C PRO A 367 19.95 -36.93 23.40
N ASP A 368 21.22 -37.33 23.35
CA ASP A 368 22.20 -37.13 24.44
C ASP A 368 23.09 -35.88 24.23
N GLY A 369 22.81 -35.07 23.20
CA GLY A 369 23.59 -33.87 22.88
C GLY A 369 23.12 -32.63 23.63
N VAL A 370 24.05 -31.71 23.90
CA VAL A 370 23.72 -30.41 24.52
C VAL A 370 23.25 -29.39 23.47
N ALA A 371 23.65 -29.57 22.20
CA ALA A 371 23.29 -28.69 21.11
C ALA A 371 21.78 -28.63 20.87
N LYS A 372 21.24 -27.40 20.84
CA LYS A 372 19.84 -27.10 20.57
C LYS A 372 19.76 -26.35 19.25
N GLU A 373 18.81 -26.72 18.41
CA GLU A 373 18.50 -26.05 17.16
C GLU A 373 17.04 -25.60 17.18
N LEU A 374 16.72 -24.50 16.49
CA LEU A 374 15.34 -24.03 16.36
C LEU A 374 14.55 -24.97 15.44
N LEU A 375 13.26 -25.15 15.70
CA LEU A 375 12.38 -25.96 14.83
C LEU A 375 12.12 -25.30 13.48
N PHE A 376 12.21 -23.96 13.44
CA PHE A 376 11.92 -23.10 12.29
C PHE A 376 13.00 -22.02 12.12
N ASP A 377 14.24 -22.44 11.88
CA ASP A 377 15.30 -21.49 11.51
C ASP A 377 15.20 -21.08 10.02
N ALA A 378 15.96 -20.05 9.65
CA ALA A 378 15.91 -19.45 8.32
C ALA A 378 16.45 -20.36 7.20
N GLU A 379 17.28 -21.36 7.50
CA GLU A 379 18.00 -22.16 6.50
C GLU A 379 17.38 -23.56 6.32
N GLY A 380 17.18 -24.30 7.41
CA GLY A 380 16.75 -25.69 7.44
C GLY A 380 15.25 -25.87 7.28
N ASN A 381 14.44 -24.99 7.89
CA ASN A 381 12.97 -25.07 7.80
C ASN A 381 12.28 -23.72 8.09
N PRO A 382 12.46 -22.69 7.25
CA PRO A 382 11.84 -21.40 7.47
C PRO A 382 10.32 -21.51 7.60
N SER A 383 9.73 -20.72 8.49
CA SER A 383 8.27 -20.62 8.63
C SER A 383 7.76 -19.33 8.01
N PRO A 384 6.73 -19.38 7.14
CA PRO A 384 6.11 -18.16 6.59
C PRO A 384 5.15 -17.48 7.59
N LEU A 385 4.78 -18.16 8.68
CA LEU A 385 3.79 -17.67 9.65
C LEU A 385 4.12 -16.28 10.24
N PRO A 386 5.36 -15.96 10.66
CA PRO A 386 5.68 -14.61 11.16
C PRO A 386 5.33 -13.51 10.16
N GLY A 387 5.69 -13.68 8.89
CA GLY A 387 5.38 -12.71 7.83
C GLY A 387 3.89 -12.63 7.53
N ILE A 388 3.18 -13.77 7.53
CA ILE A 388 1.72 -13.81 7.35
C ILE A 388 1.00 -13.06 8.48
N VAL A 389 1.34 -13.35 9.74
CA VAL A 389 0.75 -12.69 10.92
C VAL A 389 0.98 -11.18 10.89
N ARG A 390 2.18 -10.73 10.48
CA ARG A 390 2.51 -9.31 10.39
C ARG A 390 1.76 -8.59 9.27
N ARG A 391 1.58 -9.23 8.11
CA ARG A 391 0.73 -8.68 7.02
C ARG A 391 -0.74 -8.63 7.43
N LEU A 392 -1.24 -9.66 8.10
CA LEU A 392 -2.58 -9.66 8.69
C LEU A 392 -2.73 -8.52 9.70
N TYR A 393 -1.78 -8.36 10.61
CA TYR A 393 -1.76 -7.25 11.57
C TYR A 393 -1.78 -5.88 10.88
N ALA A 394 -0.97 -5.68 9.84
CA ALA A 394 -0.98 -4.47 9.01
C ALA A 394 -2.34 -4.24 8.32
N HIS A 395 -3.04 -5.29 7.90
CA HIS A 395 -4.36 -5.22 7.26
C HIS A 395 -5.49 -4.85 8.24
N TYR A 396 -5.36 -5.27 9.50
CA TYR A 396 -6.30 -4.96 10.59
C TYR A 396 -5.98 -3.65 11.32
N ALA A 397 -4.81 -3.05 11.08
CA ALA A 397 -4.46 -1.74 11.62
C ALA A 397 -5.48 -0.66 11.19
N ARG A 398 -5.72 0.32 12.06
CA ARG A 398 -6.65 1.43 11.85
C ARG A 398 -6.12 2.70 12.48
N GLY A 399 -6.48 3.84 11.89
CA GLY A 399 -6.07 5.15 12.38
C GLY A 399 -4.59 5.38 12.12
N ASP A 400 -3.92 6.00 13.09
CA ASP A 400 -2.51 6.31 13.00
C ASP A 400 -1.67 5.07 13.31
N VAL A 401 -0.71 4.77 12.44
CA VAL A 401 0.18 3.61 12.56
C VAL A 401 1.62 4.09 12.71
N LYS A 402 2.36 3.44 13.60
CA LYS A 402 3.79 3.67 13.78
C LYS A 402 4.58 2.50 13.20
N VAL A 403 5.62 2.80 12.44
CA VAL A 403 6.58 1.80 11.94
C VAL A 403 7.96 2.16 12.45
N TRP A 404 8.68 1.18 13.01
CA TRP A 404 9.99 1.36 13.59
C TRP A 404 11.02 0.62 12.73
N LEU A 405 11.95 1.38 12.15
CA LEU A 405 13.03 0.91 11.28
C LEU A 405 14.37 1.35 11.85
N ARG A 406 15.44 0.62 11.52
CA ARG A 406 16.81 1.01 11.83
C ARG A 406 17.37 1.93 10.75
N ASP A 407 17.28 1.50 9.50
CA ASP A 407 17.88 2.12 8.32
C ASP A 407 17.09 1.74 7.05
N GLU A 408 17.65 2.02 5.86
CA GLU A 408 17.02 1.73 4.58
C GLU A 408 16.92 0.23 4.23
N ALA A 409 17.77 -0.64 4.81
CA ALA A 409 17.70 -2.08 4.54
C ALA A 409 16.42 -2.68 5.15
N ASP A 410 15.97 -2.13 6.27
CA ASP A 410 14.72 -2.53 6.92
C ASP A 410 13.47 -2.25 6.08
N VAL A 411 13.51 -1.26 5.18
CA VAL A 411 12.41 -0.99 4.25
C VAL A 411 12.13 -2.21 3.38
N LYS A 412 13.19 -2.88 2.89
CA LYS A 412 13.06 -4.10 2.09
C LYS A 412 12.53 -5.27 2.91
N SER A 413 13.04 -5.42 4.14
CA SER A 413 12.59 -6.47 5.06
C SER A 413 11.12 -6.32 5.49
N MET A 414 10.56 -5.11 5.42
CA MET A 414 9.18 -4.80 5.76
C MET A 414 8.29 -4.50 4.55
N LEU A 415 8.78 -4.74 3.32
CA LEU A 415 8.13 -4.26 2.10
C LEU A 415 6.67 -4.74 2.00
N ALA A 416 6.41 -5.99 2.39
CA ALA A 416 5.08 -6.57 2.30
C ALA A 416 4.09 -5.91 3.29
N GLU A 417 4.50 -5.66 4.53
CA GLU A 417 3.69 -4.94 5.52
C GLU A 417 3.50 -3.47 5.15
N LEU A 418 4.56 -2.80 4.68
CA LEU A 418 4.49 -1.42 4.22
C LEU A 418 3.52 -1.30 3.05
N LYS A 419 3.58 -2.21 2.07
CA LYS A 419 2.64 -2.23 0.95
C LYS A 419 1.20 -2.39 1.43
N VAL A 420 0.94 -3.24 2.43
CA VAL A 420 -0.39 -3.33 3.06
C VAL A 420 -0.83 -1.99 3.66
N LEU A 421 0.01 -1.35 4.47
CA LEU A 421 -0.33 -0.09 5.16
C LEU A 421 -0.57 1.08 4.20
N PHE A 422 0.26 1.18 3.16
CA PHE A 422 0.27 2.31 2.24
C PHE A 422 -0.70 2.16 1.08
N LEU A 423 -0.78 0.97 0.49
CA LEU A 423 -1.49 0.75 -0.76
C LEU A 423 -2.88 0.15 -0.58
N TYR A 424 -3.04 -0.81 0.35
CA TYR A 424 -4.28 -1.61 0.44
C TYR A 424 -5.18 -1.24 1.62
N ASN A 425 -4.61 -0.94 2.78
CA ASN A 425 -5.41 -0.74 3.99
C ASN A 425 -6.02 0.67 4.03
N ARG A 426 -7.30 0.79 3.65
CA ARG A 426 -8.09 2.03 3.65
C ARG A 426 -8.39 2.59 5.04
N ARG A 427 -8.18 1.82 6.12
CA ARG A 427 -8.50 2.21 7.51
C ARG A 427 -7.36 2.96 8.21
N VAL A 428 -6.16 2.95 7.62
CA VAL A 428 -5.01 3.71 8.12
C VAL A 428 -5.09 5.16 7.64
N THR A 429 -4.83 6.13 8.51
CA THR A 429 -4.93 7.56 8.22
C THR A 429 -3.55 8.15 7.88
N PRO A 430 -2.61 8.27 8.84
CA PRO A 430 -1.19 8.42 8.55
C PRO A 430 -0.36 7.23 9.05
N VAL A 431 0.81 7.06 8.42
CA VAL A 431 1.90 6.20 8.89
C VAL A 431 3.06 7.09 9.34
N THR A 432 3.49 6.96 10.59
CA THR A 432 4.72 7.61 11.08
C THR A 432 5.83 6.58 11.13
N ILE A 433 6.91 6.83 10.39
CA ILE A 433 8.07 5.96 10.32
C ILE A 433 9.16 6.56 11.20
N PHE A 434 9.53 5.84 12.25
CA PHE A 434 10.62 6.19 13.14
C PHE A 434 11.88 5.43 12.73
N VAL A 435 12.97 6.17 12.48
CA VAL A 435 14.27 5.63 12.07
C VAL A 435 15.24 5.75 13.22
N LEU A 436 15.76 4.62 13.67
CA LEU A 436 16.67 4.56 14.82
C LEU A 436 18.03 5.19 14.50
N ASP A 437 18.62 4.90 13.33
CA ASP A 437 19.77 5.67 12.86
C ASP A 437 19.27 6.98 12.23
N GLY A 438 19.34 8.07 12.99
CA GLY A 438 18.94 9.39 12.53
C GLY A 438 19.69 9.87 11.28
N ARG A 439 20.85 9.28 10.94
CA ARG A 439 21.61 9.58 9.71
C ARG A 439 21.01 8.93 8.47
N SER A 440 20.18 7.89 8.64
CA SER A 440 19.52 7.14 7.56
C SER A 440 18.13 7.66 7.23
N VAL A 441 17.63 8.71 7.90
CA VAL A 441 16.26 9.25 7.69
C VAL A 441 16.00 9.61 6.21
N SER A 442 16.96 10.26 5.55
CA SER A 442 16.80 10.62 4.13
C SER A 442 16.91 9.42 3.19
N GLN A 443 17.73 8.44 3.52
CA GLN A 443 17.93 7.21 2.76
C GLN A 443 16.66 6.34 2.83
N VAL A 444 16.08 6.22 4.03
CA VAL A 444 14.78 5.57 4.24
C VAL A 444 13.69 6.25 3.43
N ALA A 445 13.60 7.58 3.48
CA ALA A 445 12.63 8.33 2.68
C ALA A 445 12.82 8.09 1.17
N SER A 446 14.06 8.15 0.67
CA SER A 446 14.38 7.90 -0.74
C SER A 446 14.08 6.45 -1.18
N GLN A 447 14.32 5.46 -0.33
CA GLN A 447 13.96 4.07 -0.62
C GLN A 447 12.45 3.92 -0.70
N LEU A 448 11.70 4.50 0.25
CA LEU A 448 10.24 4.49 0.22
C LEU A 448 9.68 5.14 -1.05
N ASP A 449 10.21 6.29 -1.46
CA ASP A 449 9.79 6.96 -2.70
C ASP A 449 10.01 6.08 -3.94
N THR A 450 11.10 5.29 -3.95
CA THR A 450 11.38 4.31 -5.02
C THR A 450 10.32 3.22 -5.04
N GLU A 451 10.05 2.58 -3.89
CA GLU A 451 9.04 1.51 -3.78
C GLU A 451 7.63 2.03 -4.08
N PHE A 452 7.31 3.25 -3.66
CA PHE A 452 6.05 3.91 -3.98
C PHE A 452 5.90 4.12 -5.48
N GLY A 453 6.94 4.59 -6.17
CA GLY A 453 6.93 4.71 -7.64
C GLY A 453 6.48 3.41 -8.32
N ASP A 454 7.07 2.29 -7.92
CA ASP A 454 6.72 0.97 -8.45
C ASP A 454 5.29 0.55 -8.11
N TRP A 455 4.86 0.77 -6.86
CA TRP A 455 3.53 0.40 -6.42
C TRP A 455 2.43 1.20 -7.12
N LEU A 456 2.65 2.50 -7.33
CA LEU A 456 1.69 3.38 -8.01
C LEU A 456 1.44 2.93 -9.45
N GLN A 457 2.45 2.38 -10.12
CA GLN A 457 2.37 1.91 -11.50
C GLN A 457 1.80 0.49 -11.64
N LEU A 458 2.06 -0.38 -10.63
CA LEU A 458 1.74 -1.81 -10.65
C LEU A 458 0.48 -2.18 -9.84
N ALA A 459 -0.13 -1.24 -9.13
CA ALA A 459 -1.32 -1.50 -8.32
C ALA A 459 -2.53 -1.90 -9.17
N CYS A 460 -3.41 -2.72 -8.60
CA CYS A 460 -4.75 -2.93 -9.13
C CYS A 460 -5.73 -1.88 -8.56
N PRO A 461 -6.36 -1.04 -9.40
CA PRO A 461 -7.29 0.00 -8.94
C PRO A 461 -8.48 -0.52 -8.12
N ALA A 462 -8.92 -1.75 -8.39
CA ALA A 462 -10.07 -2.34 -7.71
C ALA A 462 -9.79 -2.61 -6.22
N ASN A 463 -8.55 -2.98 -5.91
CA ASN A 463 -8.15 -3.45 -4.59
C ASN A 463 -7.34 -2.42 -3.79
N SER A 464 -6.70 -1.46 -4.47
CA SER A 464 -5.88 -0.44 -3.83
C SER A 464 -6.69 0.76 -3.34
N ARG A 465 -6.02 1.65 -2.61
CA ARG A 465 -6.49 3.01 -2.34
C ARG A 465 -6.37 3.87 -3.62
N SER A 466 -7.08 5.00 -3.64
CA SER A 466 -6.96 6.02 -4.69
C SER A 466 -5.70 6.89 -4.57
N TYR A 467 -5.08 6.87 -3.39
CA TYR A 467 -3.83 7.53 -3.05
C TYR A 467 -3.14 6.77 -1.91
N LEU A 468 -1.80 6.78 -1.91
CA LEU A 468 -1.01 6.19 -0.83
C LEU A 468 -1.31 6.89 0.49
N THR A 469 -1.26 6.12 1.57
CA THR A 469 -1.39 6.65 2.93
C THR A 469 -0.36 7.75 3.19
N ILE A 470 -0.79 8.83 3.84
CA ILE A 470 0.10 9.95 4.19
C ILE A 470 1.16 9.43 5.15
N HIS A 471 2.42 9.83 4.97
CA HIS A 471 3.48 9.48 5.91
C HIS A 471 4.43 10.61 6.22
N ARG A 472 5.22 10.35 7.27
CA ARG A 472 6.37 11.14 7.69
C ARG A 472 7.47 10.17 8.14
N VAL A 473 8.70 10.49 7.78
CA VAL A 473 9.89 9.79 8.26
C VAL A 473 10.59 10.70 9.27
N LEU A 474 10.78 10.21 10.49
CA LEU A 474 11.32 10.97 11.61
C LEU A 474 12.43 10.15 12.29
N PRO A 475 13.47 10.78 12.85
CA PRO A 475 14.38 10.08 13.72
C PRO A 475 13.68 9.65 15.02
N VAL A 476 14.13 8.56 15.64
CA VAL A 476 13.73 8.21 17.01
C VAL A 476 14.20 9.32 17.97
N ASP A 477 13.33 9.77 18.88
CA ASP A 477 13.71 10.70 19.95
C ASP A 477 14.78 10.05 20.84
N GLN A 478 15.92 10.71 21.03
CA GLN A 478 17.04 10.22 21.85
C GLN A 478 16.61 9.84 23.27
N ARG A 479 15.55 10.46 23.82
CA ARG A 479 14.99 10.08 25.13
C ARG A 479 14.38 8.68 25.13
N ALA A 480 13.70 8.28 24.05
CA ALA A 480 13.15 6.94 23.90
C ALA A 480 14.26 5.89 23.73
N ALA A 481 15.35 6.25 23.02
CA ALA A 481 16.52 5.40 22.88
C ALA A 481 17.24 5.14 24.21
N VAL A 482 17.36 6.15 25.08
CA VAL A 482 17.95 6.01 26.44
C VAL A 482 17.13 5.06 27.32
N VAL A 483 15.80 5.13 27.26
CA VAL A 483 14.92 4.21 28.01
C VAL A 483 15.06 2.77 27.49
N SER A 484 15.13 2.56 26.18
CA SER A 484 15.38 1.23 25.60
C SER A 484 16.76 0.68 26.00
N ALA A 485 17.81 1.50 25.99
CA ALA A 485 19.15 1.10 26.42
C ALA A 485 19.20 0.71 27.91
N ALA A 486 18.49 1.45 28.78
CA ALA A 486 18.40 1.13 30.20
C ALA A 486 17.65 -0.19 30.47
N LEU A 487 16.63 -0.50 29.66
CA LEU A 487 15.86 -1.74 29.79
C LEU A 487 16.63 -2.96 29.30
N ARG A 488 17.42 -2.84 28.22
CA ARG A 488 18.35 -3.91 27.78
C ARG A 488 19.30 -4.34 28.90
N ALA A 489 19.90 -3.37 29.58
CA ALA A 489 20.79 -3.65 30.70
C ALA A 489 20.11 -4.41 31.85
N SER A 490 18.79 -4.26 32.01
CA SER A 490 17.99 -4.99 33.00
C SER A 490 17.66 -6.41 32.54
N GLU A 491 17.25 -6.61 31.29
CA GLU A 491 16.95 -7.95 30.74
C GLU A 491 18.22 -8.82 30.64
N ASP A 492 19.34 -8.24 30.20
CA ASP A 492 20.62 -8.96 30.14
C ASP A 492 21.08 -9.36 31.54
N ALA A 493 20.86 -8.52 32.56
CA ALA A 493 21.16 -8.85 33.96
C ALA A 493 20.26 -9.97 34.52
N GLU A 494 18.98 -10.03 34.15
CA GLU A 494 18.08 -11.13 34.54
C GLU A 494 18.45 -12.46 33.86
N VAL A 495 18.88 -12.42 32.60
CA VAL A 495 19.36 -13.61 31.88
C VAL A 495 20.69 -14.09 32.45
N GLU A 496 21.59 -13.19 32.84
CA GLU A 496 22.87 -13.55 33.48
C GLU A 496 22.67 -14.16 34.88
N LEU A 497 21.71 -13.65 35.67
CA LEU A 497 21.29 -14.27 36.93
C LEU A 497 20.65 -15.66 36.73
N ALA A 498 19.90 -15.87 35.65
CA ALA A 498 19.30 -17.16 35.34
C ALA A 498 20.31 -18.21 34.85
N MET A 499 21.47 -17.79 34.34
CA MET A 499 22.56 -18.68 33.89
C MET A 499 23.61 -18.97 34.97
N HIS A 500 23.63 -18.20 36.07
CA HIS A 500 24.47 -18.46 37.24
C HIS A 500 23.63 -18.46 38.53
N PRO A 501 23.01 -19.59 38.92
CA PRO A 501 22.51 -19.73 40.27
C PRO A 501 23.72 -19.77 41.20
N SER A 502 24.02 -18.64 41.84
CA SER A 502 25.05 -18.57 42.87
C SER A 502 24.70 -19.55 43.99
N LEU A 503 25.67 -20.43 44.29
CA LEU A 503 25.78 -21.29 45.45
C LEU A 503 24.99 -20.76 46.68
N ASP A 504 23.86 -21.41 46.98
CA ASP A 504 23.19 -21.31 48.25
C ASP A 504 24.13 -21.80 49.36
N GLY A 505 24.47 -20.89 50.28
CA GLY A 505 25.36 -21.19 51.39
C GLY A 505 25.55 -20.03 52.35
N PHE A 506 24.49 -19.28 52.67
CA PHE A 506 24.48 -18.42 53.86
C PHE A 506 23.17 -18.59 54.63
N ASP A 507 23.27 -19.40 55.68
CA ASP A 507 22.24 -19.67 56.67
C ASP A 507 21.95 -18.41 57.49
N LEU A 508 20.71 -17.92 57.44
CA LEU A 508 20.21 -16.77 58.19
C LEU A 508 19.51 -17.20 59.49
N ASN A 509 20.03 -18.23 60.17
CA ASN A 509 19.61 -18.59 61.52
C ASN A 509 20.69 -18.23 62.55
N HIS A 510 20.87 -16.92 62.77
CA HIS A 510 21.30 -16.38 64.06
C HIS A 510 20.82 -14.93 64.21
N LEU A 511 19.56 -14.79 64.62
CA LEU A 511 19.09 -13.78 65.57
C LEU A 511 17.96 -14.37 66.41
#